data_AF-A0A256YR99-F1
#
_entry.id   AF-A0A256YR99-F1
#
_cell.length_a   1.000
_cell.length_b   1.000
_cell.length_c   1.000
_cell.angle_alpha   90.00
_cell.angle_beta   90.00
_cell.angle_gamma   90.00
#
_symmetry.space_group_name_H-M   'P 1'
#
loop_
_entity.id
_entity.type
_entity.pdbx_description
1 polymer ?
#
loop_
_entity_poly.entity_id
_entity_poly.type
_entity_poly.pdbx_seq_one_letter_code
_entity_poly.pdbx_strand_id
1 'polypeptide(L)'
;MKEKLESLVRKLYRVGISTFKDKKVLAWISLGITVYAIPAFYRIFINLKLPFEEFYTFDFGNKFIPKNLPEKLVVNSFAPGGIGAIISEKFFEKWYNQKLEGMKKYFARVFGSFASSIAWSFVQYLGRSGYLILDGKWFEPFYVYPVNYLIALTLAPLATYAMDKIYEKLI
;
A
#
# COMPACT_ATOMS: atom_id res chain seq x y z
N MET A 1 34.50 -3.08 14.41
CA MET A 1 33.13 -2.50 14.30
C MET A 1 32.79 -2.11 12.86
N LYS A 2 33.65 -1.37 12.16
CA LYS A 2 33.49 -0.98 10.74
C LYS A 2 33.20 -2.15 9.79
N GLU A 3 33.96 -3.24 9.87
CA GLU A 3 33.77 -4.42 9.00
C GLU A 3 32.41 -5.10 9.19
N LYS A 4 31.92 -5.20 10.44
CA LYS A 4 30.59 -5.76 10.74
C LYS A 4 29.48 -4.88 10.14
N LEU A 5 29.63 -3.56 10.22
CA LEU A 5 28.69 -2.61 9.63
C LEU A 5 28.69 -2.70 8.10
N GLU A 6 29.86 -2.72 7.47
CA GLU A 6 29.97 -2.85 6.01
C GLU A 6 29.36 -4.16 5.50
N SER A 7 29.62 -5.27 6.19
CA SER A 7 29.01 -6.57 5.88
C SER A 7 27.49 -6.52 5.97
N LEU A 8 26.95 -5.90 7.03
CA LEU A 8 25.51 -5.73 7.23
C LEU A 8 24.88 -4.88 6.12
N VAL A 9 25.50 -3.75 5.77
CA VAL A 9 25.03 -2.87 4.68
C VAL A 9 25.03 -3.61 3.33
N ARG A 10 26.10 -4.36 3.02
CA ARG A 10 26.16 -5.18 1.80
C ARG A 10 25.10 -6.27 1.80
N LYS A 11 24.77 -6.86 2.96
CA LYS A 11 23.68 -7.85 3.06
C LYS A 11 22.33 -7.17 2.81
N LEU A 12 22.03 -6.06 3.48
CA LEU A 12 20.79 -5.29 3.32
C LEU A 12 20.56 -4.89 1.87
N TYR A 13 21.58 -4.35 1.20
CA TYR A 13 21.51 -3.95 -0.20
C TYR A 13 21.18 -5.13 -1.12
N ARG A 14 21.88 -6.26 -0.97
CA ARG A 14 21.64 -7.47 -1.78
C ARG A 14 20.24 -8.05 -1.56
N VAL A 15 19.80 -8.13 -0.30
CA VAL A 15 18.45 -8.61 0.04
C VAL A 15 17.39 -7.64 -0.49
N GLY A 16 17.60 -6.33 -0.39
CA GLY A 16 16.70 -5.32 -0.94
C GLY A 16 16.52 -5.47 -2.45
N ILE A 17 17.62 -5.49 -3.22
CA ILE A 17 17.56 -5.65 -4.68
C ILE A 17 16.89 -6.96 -5.07
N SER A 18 17.29 -8.06 -4.45
CA SER A 18 16.69 -9.36 -4.77
C SER A 18 15.20 -9.40 -4.43
N THR A 19 14.74 -8.66 -3.42
CA THR A 19 13.32 -8.49 -3.09
C THR A 19 12.55 -7.82 -4.22
N PHE A 20 13.04 -6.69 -4.75
CA PHE A 20 12.37 -5.99 -5.86
C PHE A 20 12.41 -6.74 -7.20
N LYS A 21 13.33 -7.71 -7.35
CA LYS A 21 13.37 -8.61 -8.51
C LYS A 21 12.43 -9.83 -8.37
N ASP A 22 11.75 -9.99 -7.24
CA ASP A 22 10.84 -11.11 -7.02
C ASP A 22 9.60 -11.00 -7.92
N LYS A 23 9.26 -12.08 -8.63
CA LYS A 23 8.08 -12.08 -9.52
C LYS A 23 6.79 -11.74 -8.77
N LYS A 24 6.64 -12.19 -7.52
CA LYS A 24 5.45 -11.89 -6.71
C LYS A 24 5.41 -10.40 -6.36
N VAL A 25 6.55 -9.80 -6.00
CA VAL A 25 6.65 -8.36 -5.72
C VAL A 25 6.30 -7.55 -6.97
N LEU A 26 6.89 -7.90 -8.12
CA LEU A 26 6.62 -7.20 -9.38
C LEU A 26 5.14 -7.30 -9.78
N ALA A 27 4.53 -8.47 -9.67
CA ALA A 27 3.10 -8.65 -9.95
C ALA A 27 2.22 -7.76 -9.05
N TRP A 28 2.55 -7.65 -7.76
CA TRP A 28 1.83 -6.77 -6.84
C TRP A 28 2.05 -5.28 -7.11
N ILE A 29 3.26 -4.89 -7.51
CA ILE A 29 3.54 -3.51 -7.94
C ILE A 29 2.70 -3.18 -9.18
N SER A 30 2.72 -4.05 -10.20
CA SER A 30 1.92 -3.87 -11.42
C SER A 30 0.42 -3.79 -11.10
N LEU A 31 -0.11 -4.74 -10.32
CA LEU A 31 -1.51 -4.76 -9.91
C LEU A 31 -1.88 -3.49 -9.13
N GLY A 32 -1.05 -3.07 -8.17
CA GLY A 32 -1.29 -1.87 -7.39
C GLY A 32 -1.31 -0.61 -8.23
N ILE A 33 -0.39 -0.48 -9.20
CA ILE A 33 -0.39 0.62 -10.17
C ILE A 33 -1.67 0.61 -11.01
N THR A 34 -2.08 -0.56 -11.52
CA THR A 34 -3.31 -0.69 -12.30
C THR A 34 -4.54 -0.29 -11.50
N VAL A 35 -4.71 -0.81 -10.27
CA VAL A 35 -5.83 -0.48 -9.39
C VAL A 35 -5.85 1.02 -9.05
N TYR A 36 -4.69 1.61 -8.82
CA TYR A 36 -4.57 3.05 -8.53
C TYR A 36 -4.88 3.93 -9.75
N ALA A 37 -4.53 3.48 -10.96
CA ALA A 37 -4.76 4.22 -12.19
C ALA A 37 -6.23 4.23 -12.64
N ILE A 38 -7.01 3.20 -12.30
CA ILE A 38 -8.42 3.08 -12.73
C ILE A 38 -9.26 4.31 -12.33
N PRO A 39 -9.29 4.75 -11.05
CA PRO A 39 -10.08 5.93 -10.69
C PRO A 39 -9.59 7.22 -11.35
N ALA A 40 -8.28 7.38 -11.53
CA ALA A 40 -7.71 8.55 -12.21
C ALA A 40 -8.12 8.58 -13.69
N PHE A 41 -8.02 7.44 -14.38
CA PHE A 41 -8.44 7.29 -15.76
C PHE A 41 -9.95 7.56 -15.92
N TYR A 42 -10.78 7.00 -15.04
CA TYR A 42 -12.22 7.22 -15.05
C TYR A 42 -12.57 8.71 -14.92
N ARG A 43 -11.93 9.43 -13.99
CA ARG A 43 -12.13 10.87 -13.78
C ARG A 43 -11.74 11.71 -15.01
N ILE A 44 -10.68 11.35 -15.72
CA ILE A 44 -10.20 12.11 -16.89
C ILE A 44 -11.10 11.90 -18.11
N PHE A 45 -11.51 10.66 -18.39
CA PHE A 45 -12.12 10.32 -19.68
C PHE A 45 -13.64 10.28 -19.67
N ILE A 46 -14.24 9.92 -18.54
CA ILE A 46 -15.68 9.61 -18.52
C ILE A 46 -16.47 10.79 -17.95
N ASN A 47 -15.85 11.69 -17.17
CA ASN A 47 -16.46 12.87 -16.54
C ASN A 47 -17.78 12.58 -15.76
N LEU A 48 -18.11 11.30 -15.57
CA LEU A 48 -19.14 10.81 -14.67
C LEU A 48 -18.52 10.77 -13.27
N LYS A 49 -19.35 11.11 -12.29
CA LYS A 49 -19.13 10.68 -10.91
C LYS A 49 -19.00 9.16 -10.91
N LEU A 50 -17.99 8.62 -10.24
CA LEU A 50 -17.91 7.18 -10.03
C LEU A 50 -19.20 6.71 -9.35
N PRO A 51 -19.75 5.53 -9.68
CA PRO A 51 -20.98 5.03 -9.06
C PRO A 51 -20.88 4.92 -7.52
N PHE A 52 -19.67 4.95 -6.97
CA PHE A 52 -19.40 4.95 -5.54
C PHE A 52 -19.47 6.33 -4.87
N GLU A 53 -19.44 7.44 -5.62
CA GLU A 53 -19.59 8.79 -5.04
C GLU A 53 -21.01 9.04 -4.51
N GLU A 54 -22.01 8.33 -5.04
CA GLU A 54 -23.41 8.40 -4.58
C GLU A 54 -23.74 7.37 -3.50
N PHE A 55 -22.94 6.31 -3.37
CA PHE A 55 -23.21 5.21 -2.42
C PHE A 55 -23.07 5.62 -0.95
N TYR A 56 -22.41 6.75 -0.67
CA TYR A 56 -22.26 7.30 0.68
C TYR A 56 -22.48 8.82 0.70
N THR A 57 -23.72 9.23 0.37
CA THR A 57 -24.34 10.40 1.02
C THR A 57 -24.92 10.02 2.39
N PHE A 58 -24.42 8.96 3.04
CA PHE A 58 -24.59 8.82 4.49
C PHE A 58 -23.73 9.89 5.15
N ASP A 59 -24.35 11.04 5.38
CA ASP A 59 -23.80 12.10 6.21
C ASP A 59 -23.70 11.58 7.65
N PHE A 60 -22.59 10.91 7.96
CA PHE A 60 -22.25 10.53 9.33
C PHE A 60 -21.95 11.75 10.22
N GLY A 61 -22.22 12.98 9.76
CA GLY A 61 -21.93 14.24 10.47
C GLY A 61 -20.44 14.50 10.70
N ASN A 62 -19.57 13.62 10.22
CA ASN A 62 -18.18 13.54 10.64
C ASN A 62 -17.24 13.91 9.49
N LYS A 63 -16.60 15.08 9.62
CA LYS A 63 -15.53 15.59 8.75
C LYS A 63 -14.31 14.66 8.61
N PHE A 64 -14.26 13.55 9.35
CA PHE A 64 -13.15 12.62 9.43
C PHE A 64 -13.29 11.39 8.53
N ILE A 65 -14.48 11.13 7.97
CA ILE A 65 -14.69 10.00 7.05
C ILE A 65 -14.53 10.50 5.61
N PRO A 66 -13.61 9.93 4.81
CA PRO A 66 -13.45 10.31 3.41
C PRO A 66 -14.71 10.02 2.61
N LYS A 67 -15.17 10.95 1.78
CA LYS A 67 -16.32 10.75 0.89
C LYS A 67 -16.13 9.59 -0.09
N ASN A 68 -14.88 9.34 -0.49
CA ASN A 68 -14.48 8.24 -1.37
C ASN A 68 -13.96 7.02 -0.57
N LEU A 69 -14.50 6.75 0.62
CA LEU A 69 -14.05 5.64 1.47
C LEU A 69 -14.02 4.28 0.74
N PRO A 70 -15.03 3.87 -0.06
CA PRO A 70 -14.97 2.59 -0.77
C PRO A 70 -13.81 2.49 -1.76
N GLU A 71 -13.59 3.54 -2.56
CA GLU A 71 -12.43 3.64 -3.48
C GLU A 71 -11.13 3.50 -2.68
N LYS A 72 -11.02 4.21 -1.56
CA LYS A 72 -9.84 4.14 -0.69
C LYS A 72 -9.62 2.78 -0.06
N LEU A 73 -10.68 2.12 0.41
CA LEU A 73 -10.60 0.78 0.98
C LEU A 73 -10.03 -0.17 -0.07
N VAL A 74 -10.53 -0.14 -1.30
CA VAL A 74 -10.02 -0.97 -2.39
C VAL A 74 -8.60 -0.58 -2.75
N VAL A 75 -8.36 0.67 -3.14
CA VAL A 75 -7.05 1.13 -3.64
C VAL A 75 -5.97 0.91 -2.59
N ASN A 76 -6.15 1.37 -1.34
CA ASN A 76 -5.14 1.24 -0.29
C ASN A 76 -4.87 -0.20 0.15
N SER A 77 -5.83 -1.11 -0.05
CA SER A 77 -5.61 -2.54 0.18
C SER A 77 -4.62 -3.15 -0.79
N PHE A 78 -4.53 -2.61 -2.00
CA PHE A 78 -3.55 -3.03 -3.01
C PHE A 78 -2.29 -2.16 -2.97
N ALA A 79 -2.44 -0.84 -3.00
CA ALA A 79 -1.33 0.12 -3.00
C ALA A 79 -1.69 1.37 -2.17
N PRO A 80 -0.84 1.79 -1.21
CA PRO A 80 0.50 1.27 -0.93
C PRO A 80 0.54 0.02 -0.02
N GLY A 81 -0.56 -0.33 0.65
CA GLY A 81 -0.57 -1.34 1.72
C GLY A 81 -0.21 -2.75 1.25
N GLY A 82 -0.93 -3.27 0.25
CA GLY A 82 -0.69 -4.62 -0.29
C GLY A 82 0.72 -4.80 -0.87
N ILE A 83 1.22 -3.81 -1.61
CA ILE A 83 2.61 -3.77 -2.10
C ILE A 83 3.59 -3.85 -0.92
N GLY A 84 3.41 -3.00 0.10
CA GLY A 84 4.27 -2.99 1.28
C GLY A 84 4.29 -4.34 2.01
N ALA A 85 3.12 -4.96 2.16
CA ALA A 85 2.97 -6.27 2.77
C ALA A 85 3.80 -7.36 2.06
N ILE A 86 3.72 -7.42 0.73
CA ILE A 86 4.44 -8.42 -0.07
C ILE A 86 5.94 -8.13 -0.12
N ILE A 87 6.35 -6.85 -0.22
CA ILE A 87 7.76 -6.46 -0.14
C ILE A 87 8.35 -6.92 1.19
N SER A 88 7.68 -6.67 2.31
CA SER A 88 8.22 -7.04 3.62
C SER A 88 8.23 -8.55 3.85
N GLU A 89 7.20 -9.28 3.43
CA GLU A 89 7.22 -10.76 3.41
C GLU A 89 8.46 -11.27 2.68
N LYS A 90 8.66 -10.86 1.42
CA LYS A 90 9.77 -11.34 0.59
C LYS A 90 11.13 -10.87 1.09
N PHE A 91 11.21 -9.67 1.65
CA PHE A 91 12.42 -9.17 2.29
C PHE A 91 12.82 -10.06 3.46
N PHE A 92 11.90 -10.37 4.38
CA PHE A 92 12.21 -11.19 5.54
C PHE A 92 12.46 -12.66 5.18
N GLU A 93 11.75 -13.21 4.19
CA GLU A 93 12.05 -14.55 3.66
C GLU A 93 13.50 -14.66 3.19
N LYS A 94 13.97 -13.67 2.42
CA LYS A 94 15.35 -13.61 1.90
C LYS A 94 16.36 -13.27 2.98
N TRP A 95 15.99 -12.42 3.94
CA TRP A 95 16.86 -12.02 5.04
C TRP A 95 17.24 -13.18 5.95
N TYR A 96 16.24 -14.02 6.26
CA TYR A 96 16.37 -15.20 7.10
C TYR A 96 16.61 -16.50 6.32
N ASN A 97 16.61 -16.44 4.98
CA ASN A 97 16.74 -17.59 4.09
C ASN A 97 15.76 -18.73 4.42
N GLN A 98 14.51 -18.38 4.70
CA GLN A 98 13.44 -19.32 5.03
C GLN A 98 12.10 -18.79 4.51
N LYS A 99 11.20 -19.68 4.11
CA LYS A 99 9.83 -19.30 3.80
C LYS A 99 9.10 -18.89 5.08
N LEU A 100 8.36 -17.79 5.06
CA LEU A 100 7.60 -17.36 6.23
C LEU A 100 6.23 -18.02 6.23
N GLU A 101 5.79 -18.46 7.40
CA GLU A 101 4.50 -19.14 7.57
C GLU A 101 3.77 -18.62 8.82
N GLY A 102 2.45 -18.86 8.86
CA GLY A 102 1.56 -18.48 9.96
C GLY A 102 1.74 -17.03 10.41
N MET A 103 1.92 -16.84 11.71
CA MET A 103 2.02 -15.52 12.33
C MET A 103 3.24 -14.73 11.87
N LYS A 104 4.38 -15.38 11.56
CA LYS A 104 5.58 -14.66 11.09
C LYS A 104 5.32 -13.98 9.75
N LYS A 105 4.64 -14.69 8.84
CA LYS A 105 4.21 -14.15 7.55
C LYS A 105 3.21 -13.01 7.73
N TYR A 106 2.23 -13.19 8.62
CA TYR A 106 1.24 -12.16 8.91
C TYR A 106 1.87 -10.87 9.47
N PHE A 107 2.74 -10.97 10.48
CA PHE A 107 3.41 -9.80 11.06
C PHE A 107 4.34 -9.11 10.08
N ALA A 108 5.07 -9.85 9.25
CA ALA A 108 5.87 -9.26 8.17
C ALA A 108 4.99 -8.42 7.23
N ARG A 109 3.82 -8.95 6.84
CA ARG A 109 2.87 -8.23 5.99
C ARG A 109 2.31 -6.97 6.64
N VAL A 110 1.88 -7.06 7.90
CA VAL A 110 1.37 -5.91 8.66
C VAL A 110 2.44 -4.83 8.78
N PHE A 111 3.67 -5.21 9.14
CA PHE A 111 4.79 -4.28 9.25
C PHE A 111 5.06 -3.59 7.91
N GLY A 112 5.16 -4.35 6.83
CA GLY A 112 5.41 -3.80 5.50
C GLY A 112 4.32 -2.86 5.01
N SER A 113 3.06 -3.25 5.20
CA SER A 113 1.89 -2.46 4.82
C SER A 113 1.82 -1.14 5.60
N PHE A 114 2.07 -1.18 6.90
CA PHE A 114 2.08 0.01 7.74
C PHE A 114 3.24 0.94 7.38
N ALA A 115 4.45 0.39 7.22
CA ALA A 115 5.63 1.17 6.83
C ALA A 115 5.46 1.82 5.44
N SER A 116 4.92 1.10 4.46
CA SER A 116 4.64 1.67 3.13
C SER A 116 3.58 2.76 3.18
N SER A 117 2.56 2.60 4.03
CA SER A 117 1.51 3.59 4.20
C SER A 117 1.99 4.84 4.91
N ILE A 118 2.89 4.73 5.91
CA ILE A 118 3.58 5.89 6.50
C ILE A 118 4.42 6.61 5.44
N ALA A 119 5.23 5.87 4.69
CA ALA A 119 6.07 6.46 3.65
C ALA A 119 5.23 7.18 2.59
N TRP A 120 4.11 6.57 2.18
CA TRP A 120 3.17 7.19 1.25
C TRP A 120 2.51 8.44 1.83
N SER A 121 2.00 8.39 3.07
CA SER A 121 1.44 9.56 3.75
C SER A 121 2.46 10.69 3.90
N PHE A 122 3.74 10.36 4.10
CA PHE A 122 4.82 11.35 4.13
C PHE A 122 5.05 11.98 2.75
N VAL A 123 5.08 11.18 1.67
CA VAL A 123 5.14 11.69 0.29
C VAL A 123 3.93 12.58 -0.02
N GLN A 124 2.73 12.16 0.36
CA GLN A 124 1.50 12.95 0.21
C GLN A 124 1.56 14.24 1.04
N TYR A 125 2.17 14.19 2.22
CA TYR A 125 2.38 15.36 3.07
C TYR A 125 3.31 16.37 2.41
N LEU A 126 4.47 15.92 1.92
CA LEU A 126 5.42 16.76 1.20
C LEU A 126 4.80 17.33 -0.07
N GLY A 127 4.11 16.49 -0.83
CA GLY A 127 3.35 16.90 -2.01
C GLY A 127 2.34 17.99 -1.67
N ARG A 128 1.49 17.78 -0.66
CA ARG A 128 0.52 18.78 -0.19
C ARG A 128 1.19 20.08 0.29
N SER A 129 2.33 19.99 0.96
CA SER A 129 3.05 21.15 1.50
C SER A 129 3.66 22.00 0.39
N GLY A 130 4.29 21.37 -0.62
CA GLY A 130 4.74 22.07 -1.82
C GLY A 130 3.58 22.59 -2.68
N TYR A 131 2.45 21.91 -2.62
CA TYR A 131 1.24 22.21 -3.38
C TYR A 131 0.41 23.37 -2.81
N LEU A 132 0.43 23.61 -1.49
CA LEU A 132 -0.21 24.78 -0.86
C LEU A 132 0.38 26.12 -1.37
N ILE A 133 1.50 26.06 -2.10
CA ILE A 133 2.13 27.18 -2.80
C ILE A 133 1.56 27.37 -4.23
N LEU A 134 0.88 26.37 -4.81
CA LEU A 134 0.52 26.27 -6.25
C LEU A 134 -0.99 26.08 -6.55
N ASP A 135 -1.86 26.21 -5.55
CA ASP A 135 -3.34 26.36 -5.63
C ASP A 135 -4.19 25.25 -6.30
N GLY A 136 -4.89 24.42 -5.50
CA GLY A 136 -5.85 23.37 -5.94
C GLY A 136 -5.81 22.03 -5.16
N LYS A 137 -6.11 20.88 -5.79
CA LYS A 137 -6.72 19.71 -5.07
C LYS A 137 -6.12 18.32 -5.31
N TRP A 138 -4.85 18.21 -5.69
CA TRP A 138 -4.27 16.92 -6.13
C TRP A 138 -3.86 15.98 -4.98
N PHE A 139 -3.69 16.52 -3.77
CA PHE A 139 -3.22 15.77 -2.59
C PHE A 139 -4.27 15.66 -1.49
N GLU A 140 -4.34 14.50 -0.84
CA GLU A 140 -5.33 14.21 0.20
C GLU A 140 -5.12 15.05 1.46
N PRO A 141 -6.20 15.38 2.20
CA PRO A 141 -6.07 16.08 3.47
C PRO A 141 -5.56 15.17 4.59
N PHE A 142 -4.81 15.75 5.52
CA PHE A 142 -4.12 15.03 6.59
C PHE A 142 -5.04 14.19 7.48
N TYR A 143 -6.30 14.60 7.65
CA TYR A 143 -7.29 13.87 8.45
C TYR A 143 -7.58 12.45 7.90
N VAL A 144 -7.18 12.17 6.66
CA VAL A 144 -7.41 10.88 6.01
C VAL A 144 -6.30 9.86 6.30
N TYR A 145 -5.12 10.31 6.75
CA TYR A 145 -3.98 9.42 6.99
C TYR A 145 -4.26 8.35 8.07
N PRO A 146 -4.95 8.65 9.19
CA PRO A 146 -5.35 7.63 10.14
C PRO A 146 -6.18 6.51 9.51
N VAL A 147 -7.09 6.85 8.58
CA VAL A 147 -7.88 5.85 7.85
C VAL A 147 -6.98 4.99 6.96
N ASN A 148 -6.03 5.60 6.25
CA ASN A 148 -5.06 4.87 5.44
C ASN A 148 -4.23 3.88 6.29
N TYR A 149 -3.85 4.28 7.51
CA TYR A 149 -3.13 3.42 8.45
C TYR A 149 -3.99 2.26 8.99
N LEU A 150 -5.27 2.50 9.28
CA LEU A 150 -6.18 1.44 9.69
C LEU A 150 -6.36 0.40 8.57
N ILE A 151 -6.50 0.85 7.31
CA ILE A 151 -6.55 -0.05 6.15
C ILE A 151 -5.24 -0.83 6.04
N ALA A 152 -4.10 -0.17 6.23
CA ALA A 152 -2.78 -0.79 6.17
C ALA A 152 -2.59 -1.90 7.22
N LEU A 153 -3.13 -1.70 8.42
CA LEU A 153 -3.02 -2.66 9.52
C LEU A 153 -4.01 -3.83 9.40
N THR A 154 -5.07 -3.69 8.60
CA THR A 154 -6.17 -4.68 8.55
C THR A 154 -6.38 -5.23 7.14
N LEU A 155 -6.94 -4.42 6.25
CA LEU A 155 -7.44 -4.83 4.94
C LEU A 155 -6.30 -5.21 3.97
N ALA A 156 -5.17 -4.51 4.00
CA ALA A 156 -4.05 -4.81 3.10
C ALA A 156 -3.42 -6.21 3.36
N PRO A 157 -3.06 -6.58 4.62
CA PRO A 157 -2.66 -7.95 4.95
C PRO A 157 -3.73 -8.99 4.57
N LEU A 158 -5.01 -8.67 4.77
CA LEU A 158 -6.12 -9.56 4.40
C LEU A 158 -6.25 -9.75 2.89
N ALA A 159 -6.13 -8.69 2.10
CA ALA A 159 -6.19 -8.73 0.64
C ALA A 159 -5.07 -9.61 0.09
N THR A 160 -3.84 -9.45 0.60
CA THR A 160 -2.72 -10.32 0.21
C THR A 160 -2.92 -11.78 0.61
N TYR A 161 -3.63 -12.05 1.72
CA TYR A 161 -3.99 -13.40 2.12
C TYR A 161 -5.06 -14.02 1.22
N ALA A 162 -6.11 -13.26 0.91
CA ALA A 162 -7.17 -13.69 0.01
C ALA A 162 -6.61 -14.03 -1.39
N MET A 163 -5.72 -13.18 -1.92
CA MET A 163 -5.07 -13.42 -3.22
C MET A 163 -4.20 -14.67 -3.22
N ASP A 164 -3.45 -14.95 -2.14
CA ASP A 164 -2.70 -16.20 -2.02
C ASP A 164 -3.65 -17.41 -2.10
N LYS A 165 -4.80 -17.36 -1.42
CA LYS A 165 -5.80 -18.44 -1.43
C LYS A 165 -6.51 -18.61 -2.76
N ILE A 166 -6.74 -17.53 -3.49
CA ILE A 166 -7.28 -17.58 -4.85
C ILE A 166 -6.25 -18.23 -5.78
N TYR A 167 -4.98 -17.82 -5.69
CA TYR A 167 -3.91 -18.36 -6.52
C TYR A 167 -3.67 -19.85 -6.27
N GLU A 168 -3.71 -20.30 -5.00
CA GLU A 168 -3.63 -21.72 -4.62
C GLU A 168 -4.75 -22.59 -5.22
N LYS A 169 -5.90 -22.01 -5.59
CA LYS A 169 -7.03 -22.74 -6.18
C LYS A 169 -7.03 -22.75 -7.71
N LEU A 170 -6.29 -21.84 -8.33
CA LEU A 170 -6.25 -21.68 -9.79
C LEU A 170 -5.13 -22.50 -10.44
N ILE A 171 -4.24 -23.09 -9.65
CA ILE A 171 -3.12 -23.95 -10.06
C ILE A 171 -3.35 -25.33 -9.46
#